data_AF-A0A7Y8M1M1-F1
#
_entry.id   AF-A0A7Y8M1M1-F1
#
_cell.length_a   1.000
_cell.length_b   1.000
_cell.length_c   1.000
_cell.angle_alpha   90.00
_cell.angle_beta   90.00
_cell.angle_gamma   90.00
#
_symmetry.space_group_name_H-M   'P 1'
#
loop_
_entity.id
_entity.type
_entity.pdbx_description
1 polymer ?
#
loop_
_entity_poly.entity_id
_entity_poly.type
_entity_poly.pdbx_seq_one_letter_code
_entity_poly.pdbx_strand_id
1 'polypeptide(L)'
;MHIWTLPVLGGTPRQLTDAPARFRDWYPCWSTDGETIAFMRSTSGENWAEAGEGNISVVSADGCEPRRITSESDRIFDAAPVMWSPDGKLLAYFSRDKRDAPDGTIKVIPATGGEPRIVTKVRGAFANKEMAWSPGNRRIAYNELRGDTTRIVSNMIKVVSLDDGSTEEIVPDLKDVKEIYHLDWSPDGKTLVFAGYTGGWPEFWTVGNFLPLARTER
;
A
#
# COMPACT_ATOMS: atom_id res chain seq x y z
N MET A 1 16.78 2.60 -9.93
CA MET A 1 15.44 3.04 -10.35
C MET A 1 15.17 4.33 -9.66
N HIS A 2 14.59 5.24 -10.43
CA HIS A 2 14.41 6.64 -10.11
C HIS A 2 12.98 7.00 -10.44
N ILE A 3 12.45 8.02 -9.76
CA ILE A 3 11.13 8.55 -10.02
C ILE A 3 11.27 9.68 -11.03
N TRP A 4 10.41 9.65 -12.04
CA TRP A 4 10.31 10.65 -13.08
C TRP A 4 8.88 11.14 -13.18
N THR A 5 8.70 12.41 -13.55
CA THR A 5 7.40 12.97 -13.93
C THR A 5 7.39 13.34 -15.41
N LEU A 6 6.22 13.26 -16.01
CA LEU A 6 5.99 13.63 -17.41
C LEU A 6 4.73 14.49 -17.47
N PRO A 7 4.74 15.63 -18.19
CA PRO A 7 3.53 16.40 -18.43
C PRO A 7 2.47 15.55 -19.17
N VAL A 8 1.21 15.62 -18.72
CA VAL A 8 0.10 14.81 -19.25
C VAL A 8 -0.13 15.03 -20.75
N LEU A 9 0.08 16.25 -21.24
CA LEU A 9 -0.08 16.59 -22.66
C LEU A 9 1.15 16.23 -23.52
N GLY A 10 2.12 15.52 -22.95
CA GLY A 10 3.43 15.28 -23.55
C GLY A 10 4.41 16.41 -23.26
N GLY A 11 5.70 16.10 -23.39
CA GLY A 11 6.80 17.02 -23.08
C GLY A 11 8.06 16.27 -22.65
N THR A 12 9.03 17.00 -22.10
CA THR A 12 10.28 16.41 -21.58
C THR A 12 10.04 15.78 -20.21
N PRO A 13 10.36 14.47 -20.02
CA PRO A 13 10.37 13.86 -18.70
C PRO A 13 11.35 14.57 -17.77
N ARG A 14 10.95 14.75 -16.51
CA ARG A 14 11.79 15.33 -15.46
C ARG A 14 12.15 14.25 -14.44
N GLN A 15 13.44 14.05 -14.19
CA GLN A 15 13.89 13.19 -13.10
C GLN A 15 13.65 13.91 -11.77
N LEU A 16 12.98 13.25 -10.83
CA LEU A 16 12.74 13.77 -9.49
C LEU A 16 13.68 13.20 -8.44
N THR A 17 14.16 11.98 -8.64
CA THR A 17 15.11 11.37 -7.69
C THR A 17 16.37 10.89 -8.39
N ASP A 18 17.52 11.18 -7.79
CA ASP A 18 18.83 10.77 -8.29
C ASP A 18 19.67 10.13 -7.18
N ALA A 19 19.12 9.08 -6.56
CA ALA A 19 19.79 8.37 -5.48
C ALA A 19 21.03 7.59 -5.99
N PRO A 20 22.10 7.44 -5.19
CA PRO A 20 23.24 6.61 -5.54
C PRO A 20 22.84 5.19 -5.98
N ALA A 21 23.65 4.56 -6.84
CA ALA A 21 23.37 3.25 -7.43
C ALA A 21 23.12 2.11 -6.42
N ARG A 22 23.45 2.29 -5.15
CA ARG A 22 23.11 1.36 -4.06
C ARG A 22 21.66 1.45 -3.58
N PHE A 23 20.85 2.34 -4.14
CA PHE A 23 19.46 2.56 -3.77
C PHE A 23 18.51 2.36 -4.96
N ARG A 24 17.24 2.10 -4.63
CA ARG A 24 16.13 2.00 -5.57
C ARG A 24 14.92 2.70 -4.97
N ASP A 25 14.26 3.52 -5.78
CA ASP A 25 13.00 4.18 -5.43
C ASP A 25 11.84 3.46 -6.12
N TRP A 26 10.85 3.04 -5.34
CA TRP A 26 9.75 2.15 -5.74
C TRP A 26 8.39 2.69 -5.28
N TYR A 27 7.33 2.19 -5.91
CA TYR A 27 5.94 2.46 -5.52
C TYR A 27 5.63 3.96 -5.32
N PRO A 28 5.96 4.84 -6.30
CA PRO A 28 5.63 6.25 -6.17
C PRO A 28 4.11 6.45 -6.13
N CYS A 29 3.64 7.27 -5.21
CA CYS A 29 2.25 7.71 -5.15
C CYS A 29 2.16 9.21 -4.88
N TRP A 30 1.27 9.87 -5.62
CA TRP A 30 0.98 11.29 -5.46
C TRP A 30 0.19 11.54 -4.18
N SER A 31 0.51 12.64 -3.49
CA SER A 31 -0.40 13.26 -2.54
C SER A 31 -1.64 13.77 -3.27
N THR A 32 -2.76 13.89 -2.57
CA THR A 32 -4.04 14.33 -3.15
C THR A 32 -4.02 15.75 -3.69
N ASP A 33 -3.15 16.61 -3.16
CA ASP A 33 -2.91 17.97 -3.65
C ASP A 33 -1.96 18.03 -4.88
N GLY A 34 -1.29 16.92 -5.21
CA GLY A 34 -0.34 16.86 -6.31
C GLY A 34 0.98 17.58 -6.07
N GLU A 35 1.28 18.02 -4.84
CA GLU A 35 2.51 18.75 -4.52
C GLU A 35 3.66 17.84 -4.10
N THR A 36 3.35 16.62 -3.66
CA THR A 36 4.33 15.70 -3.07
C THR A 36 4.14 14.29 -3.63
N ILE A 37 5.24 13.55 -3.77
CA ILE A 37 5.24 12.12 -4.10
C ILE A 37 5.86 11.37 -2.93
N ALA A 38 5.13 10.39 -2.38
CA ALA A 38 5.68 9.42 -1.45
C ALA A 38 6.16 8.19 -2.21
N PHE A 39 7.19 7.54 -1.68
CA PHE A 39 7.76 6.35 -2.29
C PHE A 39 8.53 5.52 -1.26
N MET A 40 8.75 4.26 -1.57
CA MET A 40 9.66 3.41 -0.81
C MET A 40 11.07 3.51 -1.39
N ARG A 41 12.05 3.86 -0.56
CA ARG A 41 13.47 3.77 -0.89
C ARG A 41 14.08 2.55 -0.20
N SER A 42 14.66 1.64 -0.97
CA SER A 42 15.39 0.48 -0.43
C SER A 42 16.86 0.50 -0.88
N THR A 43 17.73 -0.16 -0.12
CA THR A 43 19.05 -0.53 -0.64
C THR A 43 18.91 -1.59 -1.75
N SER A 44 19.80 -1.57 -2.73
CA SER A 44 19.79 -2.50 -3.85
C SER A 44 20.50 -3.81 -3.49
N GLY A 45 19.84 -4.95 -3.69
CA GLY A 45 20.50 -6.24 -3.90
C GLY A 45 20.79 -6.49 -5.39
N GLU A 46 21.25 -7.69 -5.75
CA GLU A 46 21.55 -8.04 -7.15
C GLU A 46 20.28 -8.08 -8.01
N ASN A 47 19.13 -8.37 -7.40
CA ASN A 47 17.82 -8.40 -8.03
C ASN A 47 16.70 -7.84 -7.12
N TRP A 48 15.46 -7.82 -7.61
CA TRP A 48 14.30 -7.27 -6.89
C TRP A 48 13.95 -8.06 -5.61
N ALA A 49 14.27 -9.36 -5.55
CA ALA A 49 14.02 -10.22 -4.40
C ALA A 49 15.07 -10.01 -3.28
N GLU A 50 16.16 -9.32 -3.58
CA GLU A 50 17.24 -9.00 -2.64
C GLU A 50 17.24 -7.53 -2.22
N ALA A 51 16.18 -6.78 -2.52
CA ALA A 51 16.04 -5.39 -2.08
C ALA A 51 16.25 -5.31 -0.57
N GLY A 52 17.24 -4.55 -0.10
CA GLY A 52 17.59 -4.45 1.30
C GLY A 52 16.55 -3.74 2.16
N GLU A 53 16.95 -3.26 3.33
CA GLU A 53 16.05 -2.47 4.19
C GLU A 53 15.49 -1.24 3.47
N GLY A 54 14.20 -1.02 3.65
CA GLY A 54 13.43 0.06 3.07
C GLY A 54 13.14 1.18 4.07
N ASN A 55 12.74 2.32 3.53
CA ASN A 55 12.10 3.40 4.27
C ASN A 55 11.07 4.09 3.38
N ILE A 56 10.07 4.74 3.98
CA ILE A 56 9.21 5.66 3.26
C ILE A 56 9.88 7.02 3.20
N SER A 57 9.96 7.58 2.01
CA SER A 57 10.46 8.92 1.73
C SER A 57 9.43 9.71 0.94
N VAL A 58 9.52 11.03 1.01
CA VAL A 58 8.72 11.96 0.20
C VAL A 58 9.63 12.90 -0.58
N VAL A 59 9.18 13.31 -1.76
CA VAL A 59 9.85 14.31 -2.60
C VAL A 59 8.81 15.30 -3.12
N SER A 60 9.18 16.58 -3.20
CA SER A 60 8.31 17.58 -3.86
C SER A 60 8.19 17.29 -5.35
N ALA A 61 7.01 17.54 -5.91
CA ALA A 61 6.75 17.49 -7.35
C ALA A 61 7.70 18.38 -8.16
N ASP A 62 8.21 19.44 -7.52
CA ASP A 62 9.13 20.40 -8.11
C ASP A 62 10.60 19.99 -7.94
N GLY A 63 10.89 18.77 -7.50
CA GLY A 63 12.23 18.15 -7.62
C GLY A 63 13.24 18.56 -6.55
N CYS A 64 12.81 18.71 -5.29
CA CYS A 64 13.70 18.90 -4.15
C CYS A 64 14.40 17.60 -3.72
N GLU A 65 15.36 17.70 -2.80
CA GLU A 65 15.94 16.51 -2.16
C GLU A 65 14.88 15.69 -1.42
N PRO A 66 14.82 14.37 -1.62
CA PRO A 66 13.87 13.54 -0.89
C PRO A 66 14.13 13.50 0.61
N ARG A 67 13.05 13.57 1.39
CA ARG A 67 13.06 13.51 2.84
C ARG A 67 12.52 12.17 3.33
N ARG A 68 13.29 11.47 4.16
CA ARG A 68 12.85 10.24 4.84
C ARG A 68 11.78 10.57 5.89
N ILE A 69 10.70 9.78 5.90
CA ILE A 69 9.55 9.91 6.82
C ILE A 69 9.64 8.91 7.98
N THR A 70 10.03 7.68 7.69
CA THR A 70 10.08 6.58 8.67
C THR A 70 11.46 6.42 9.27
N SER A 71 11.56 5.76 10.41
CA SER A 71 12.83 5.42 11.05
C SER A 71 13.31 4.02 10.65
N GLU A 72 14.39 3.52 11.24
CA GLU A 72 14.84 2.13 11.05
C GLU A 72 13.99 1.13 11.86
N SER A 73 13.43 1.57 12.99
CA SER A 73 12.55 0.73 13.82
C SER A 73 11.21 0.42 13.14
N ASP A 74 10.90 1.12 12.05
CA ASP A 74 9.75 0.85 11.22
C ASP A 74 9.82 -0.47 10.49
N ARG A 75 11.04 -0.96 10.21
CA ARG A 75 11.31 -2.30 9.65
C ARG A 75 10.52 -2.56 8.37
N ILE A 76 10.79 -1.75 7.36
CA ILE A 76 10.20 -1.86 6.03
C ILE A 76 11.12 -2.73 5.19
N PHE A 77 10.56 -3.76 4.56
CA PHE A 77 11.28 -4.73 3.74
C PHE A 77 10.47 -5.07 2.50
N ASP A 78 11.17 -5.49 1.44
CA ASP A 78 10.60 -5.98 0.19
C ASP A 78 9.59 -5.00 -0.44
N ALA A 79 8.69 -5.51 -1.28
CA ALA A 79 7.59 -4.77 -1.91
C ALA A 79 6.59 -4.21 -0.89
N ALA A 80 6.83 -3.03 -0.33
CA ALA A 80 5.93 -2.33 0.57
C ALA A 80 5.38 -1.06 -0.10
N PRO A 81 4.21 -1.12 -0.77
CA PRO A 81 3.60 0.07 -1.33
C PRO A 81 3.23 1.05 -0.21
N VAL A 82 3.31 2.34 -0.54
CA VAL A 82 2.92 3.45 0.32
C VAL A 82 1.69 4.12 -0.27
N MET A 83 0.76 4.54 0.58
CA MET A 83 -0.49 5.17 0.16
C MET A 83 -0.78 6.41 1.01
N TRP A 84 -1.05 7.54 0.36
CA TRP A 84 -1.57 8.74 1.03
C TRP A 84 -3.00 8.52 1.51
N SER A 85 -3.33 9.01 2.71
CA SER A 85 -4.72 9.22 3.08
C SER A 85 -5.36 10.26 2.15
N PRO A 86 -6.65 10.13 1.80
CA PRO A 86 -7.35 11.10 0.97
C PRO A 86 -7.24 12.56 1.44
N ASP A 87 -7.14 12.79 2.76
CA ASP A 87 -6.94 14.12 3.35
C ASP A 87 -5.48 14.61 3.35
N GLY A 88 -4.53 13.82 2.83
CA GLY A 88 -3.12 14.15 2.72
C GLY A 88 -2.34 14.16 4.03
N LYS A 89 -2.94 13.76 5.16
CA LYS A 89 -2.29 13.89 6.48
C LYS A 89 -1.47 12.68 6.89
N LEU A 90 -1.79 11.50 6.37
CA LEU A 90 -1.20 10.24 6.77
C LEU A 90 -0.65 9.48 5.57
N LEU A 91 0.38 8.68 5.83
CA LEU A 91 0.88 7.66 4.92
C LEU A 91 0.63 6.29 5.53
N ALA A 92 -0.03 5.41 4.80
CA ALA A 92 -0.14 3.99 5.13
C ALA A 92 0.97 3.21 4.43
N TYR A 93 1.55 2.24 5.13
CA TYR A 93 2.57 1.36 4.60
C TYR A 93 2.58 0.03 5.34
N PHE A 94 3.18 -0.96 4.70
CA PHE A 94 3.35 -2.29 5.25
C PHE A 94 4.73 -2.44 5.89
N SER A 95 4.80 -3.14 7.02
CA SER A 95 6.05 -3.43 7.74
C SER A 95 6.08 -4.84 8.34
N ARG A 96 7.27 -5.35 8.66
CA ARG A 96 7.48 -6.68 9.27
C ARG A 96 8.58 -6.64 10.32
N ASP A 97 8.57 -7.55 11.29
CA ASP A 97 9.61 -7.58 12.32
C ASP A 97 11.00 -7.97 11.77
N LYS A 98 11.02 -8.78 10.72
CA LYS A 98 12.20 -9.18 9.95
C LYS A 98 11.74 -9.50 8.52
N ARG A 99 12.67 -9.46 7.56
CA ARG A 99 12.40 -9.76 6.13
C ARG A 99 11.54 -11.02 5.94
N ASP A 100 11.99 -12.15 6.49
CA ASP A 100 11.34 -13.45 6.30
C ASP A 100 10.22 -13.74 7.31
N ALA A 101 9.75 -12.73 8.05
CA ALA A 101 8.61 -12.92 8.95
C ALA A 101 7.37 -13.30 8.13
N PRO A 102 6.60 -14.33 8.51
CA PRO A 102 5.42 -14.74 7.73
C PRO A 102 4.31 -13.69 7.76
N ASP A 103 4.26 -12.92 8.85
CA ASP A 103 3.25 -11.91 9.12
C ASP A 103 3.87 -10.51 9.10
N GLY A 104 3.01 -9.50 8.98
CA GLY A 104 3.41 -8.11 9.13
C GLY A 104 2.32 -7.25 9.73
N THR A 105 2.49 -5.95 9.58
CA THR A 105 1.56 -4.95 10.08
C THR A 105 1.35 -3.85 9.06
N ILE A 106 0.12 -3.38 8.96
CA ILE A 106 -0.19 -2.12 8.30
C ILE A 106 -0.02 -1.03 9.36
N LYS A 107 0.80 -0.04 9.05
CA LYS A 107 1.05 1.12 9.89
C LYS A 107 0.57 2.38 9.17
N VAL A 108 0.24 3.40 9.95
CA VAL A 108 0.03 4.77 9.49
C VAL A 108 0.96 5.71 10.21
N ILE A 109 1.52 6.68 9.49
CA ILE A 109 2.44 7.70 10.03
C ILE A 109 2.00 9.08 9.53
N PRO A 110 2.15 10.17 10.31
CA PRO A 110 1.97 11.52 9.80
C PRO A 110 2.86 11.76 8.57
N ALA A 111 2.34 12.41 7.54
CA ALA A 111 3.11 12.76 6.33
C ALA A 111 4.29 13.72 6.62
N THR A 112 4.20 14.44 7.73
CA THR A 112 5.29 15.26 8.27
C THR A 112 6.43 14.44 8.88
N GLY A 113 6.21 13.14 9.13
CA GLY A 113 7.07 12.29 9.95
C GLY A 113 6.64 12.29 11.42
N GLY A 114 7.25 11.40 12.21
CA GLY A 114 6.93 11.21 13.62
C GLY A 114 6.75 9.74 13.97
N GLU A 115 6.02 9.46 15.04
CA GLU A 115 5.76 8.09 15.48
C GLU A 115 4.63 7.44 14.67
N PRO A 116 4.86 6.23 14.15
CA PRO A 116 3.83 5.48 13.46
C PRO A 116 2.89 4.77 14.44
N ARG A 117 1.67 4.54 13.97
CA ARG A 117 0.66 3.72 14.65
C ARG A 117 0.43 2.43 13.88
N ILE A 118 0.45 1.29 14.57
CA ILE A 118 -0.03 0.01 14.01
C ILE A 118 -1.55 0.05 13.92
N VAL A 119 -2.09 -0.19 12.72
CA VAL A 119 -3.53 -0.24 12.46
C VAL A 119 -4.05 -1.66 12.56
N THR A 120 -3.33 -2.63 11.97
CA THR A 120 -3.68 -4.05 12.08
C THR A 120 -2.48 -4.96 11.83
N LYS A 121 -2.60 -6.21 12.29
CA LYS A 121 -1.69 -7.31 11.91
C LYS A 121 -2.23 -7.97 10.65
N VAL A 122 -1.34 -8.35 9.75
CA VAL A 122 -1.68 -9.01 8.48
C VAL A 122 -0.96 -10.34 8.39
N ARG A 123 -1.72 -11.41 8.16
CA ARG A 123 -1.19 -12.77 8.02
C ARG A 123 -0.72 -13.08 6.61
N GLY A 124 0.40 -13.78 6.49
CA GLY A 124 0.85 -14.36 5.21
C GLY A 124 1.14 -13.31 4.12
N ALA A 125 1.68 -12.16 4.50
CA ALA A 125 1.86 -11.00 3.61
C ALA A 125 3.15 -11.04 2.77
N PHE A 126 3.33 -12.10 1.99
CA PHE A 126 4.59 -12.35 1.29
C PHE A 126 4.66 -11.66 -0.08
N ALA A 127 3.61 -11.75 -0.89
CA ALA A 127 3.55 -11.17 -2.23
C ALA A 127 2.37 -10.20 -2.37
N ASN A 128 2.56 -9.13 -3.15
CA ASN A 128 1.54 -8.15 -3.58
C ASN A 128 0.74 -7.59 -2.40
N LYS A 129 1.37 -6.71 -1.61
CA LYS A 129 0.82 -6.20 -0.36
C LYS A 129 -0.08 -4.99 -0.64
N GLU A 130 -1.26 -5.24 -1.19
CA GLU A 130 -2.17 -4.19 -1.65
C GLU A 130 -2.93 -3.56 -0.49
N MET A 131 -3.05 -2.23 -0.55
CA MET A 131 -3.81 -1.44 0.41
C MET A 131 -4.53 -0.30 -0.31
N ALA A 132 -5.73 0.03 0.15
CA ALA A 132 -6.49 1.15 -0.39
C ALA A 132 -7.22 1.91 0.72
N TRP A 133 -7.03 3.23 0.77
CA TRP A 133 -7.77 4.08 1.69
C TRP A 133 -9.21 4.24 1.23
N SER A 134 -10.15 4.13 2.17
CA SER A 134 -11.52 4.57 1.91
C SER A 134 -11.54 6.10 1.71
N PRO A 135 -12.40 6.64 0.83
CA PRO A 135 -12.49 8.09 0.57
C PRO A 135 -12.77 8.93 1.82
N GLY A 136 -13.38 8.33 2.85
CA GLY A 136 -13.69 8.98 4.13
C GLY A 136 -12.54 9.01 5.16
N ASN A 137 -11.31 8.59 4.82
CA ASN A 137 -10.13 8.57 5.71
C ASN A 137 -10.21 7.66 6.95
N ARG A 138 -11.27 6.86 7.10
CA ARG A 138 -11.52 6.08 8.34
C ARG A 138 -11.26 4.59 8.20
N ARG A 139 -11.05 4.10 6.98
CA ARG A 139 -10.84 2.67 6.72
C ARG A 139 -9.75 2.44 5.70
N ILE A 140 -9.07 1.30 5.82
CA ILE A 140 -8.12 0.79 4.82
C ILE A 140 -8.58 -0.61 4.41
N ALA A 141 -8.80 -0.82 3.11
CA ALA A 141 -8.94 -2.15 2.54
C ALA A 141 -7.55 -2.73 2.28
N TYR A 142 -7.37 -4.03 2.47
CA TYR A 142 -6.10 -4.71 2.24
C TYR A 142 -6.33 -6.17 1.88
N ASN A 143 -5.39 -6.77 1.15
CA ASN A 143 -5.42 -8.19 0.89
C ASN A 143 -4.67 -8.97 1.99
N GLU A 144 -5.15 -10.19 2.26
CA GLU A 144 -4.55 -11.09 3.24
C GLU A 144 -4.59 -12.54 2.73
N LEU A 145 -3.69 -13.38 3.26
CA LEU A 145 -3.73 -14.81 3.01
C LEU A 145 -4.84 -15.47 3.83
N ARG A 146 -5.65 -16.33 3.19
CA ARG A 146 -6.58 -17.20 3.92
C ARG A 146 -6.01 -18.61 4.10
N GLY A 147 -6.01 -19.07 5.34
CA GLY A 147 -5.58 -20.43 5.70
C GLY A 147 -4.05 -20.61 5.67
N ASP A 148 -3.62 -21.85 5.79
CA ASP A 148 -2.21 -22.27 5.72
C ASP A 148 -1.96 -22.91 4.35
N THR A 149 -1.97 -22.10 3.30
CA THR A 149 -1.70 -22.58 1.95
C THR A 149 -0.20 -22.52 1.69
N THR A 150 0.37 -23.63 1.21
CA THR A 150 1.75 -23.68 0.67
C THR A 150 1.97 -22.79 -0.55
N ARG A 151 0.89 -22.20 -1.08
CA ARG A 151 0.92 -21.15 -2.09
C ARG A 151 0.76 -19.78 -1.45
N ILE A 152 1.76 -18.96 -1.70
CA ILE A 152 2.01 -17.61 -1.21
C ILE A 152 1.12 -16.60 -1.94
N VAL A 153 -0.21 -16.77 -1.94
CA VAL A 153 -1.11 -15.93 -2.75
C VAL A 153 -2.29 -15.46 -1.93
N SER A 154 -2.35 -14.16 -1.64
CA SER A 154 -3.50 -13.54 -0.99
C SER A 154 -4.73 -13.66 -1.88
N ASN A 155 -5.83 -14.14 -1.29
CA ASN A 155 -7.11 -14.40 -1.97
C ASN A 155 -8.32 -13.92 -1.13
N MET A 156 -8.04 -13.11 -0.12
CA MET A 156 -9.03 -12.51 0.76
C MET A 156 -8.82 -11.00 0.80
N ILE A 157 -9.94 -10.26 0.82
CA ILE A 157 -9.94 -8.81 1.01
C ILE A 157 -10.59 -8.51 2.35
N LYS A 158 -9.87 -7.76 3.19
CA LYS A 158 -10.31 -7.25 4.48
C LYS A 158 -10.38 -5.74 4.48
N VAL A 159 -11.17 -5.21 5.39
CA VAL A 159 -11.21 -3.77 5.71
C VAL A 159 -10.94 -3.59 7.19
N VAL A 160 -10.02 -2.68 7.53
CA VAL A 160 -9.76 -2.27 8.91
C VAL A 160 -10.27 -0.85 9.17
N SER A 161 -10.92 -0.67 10.33
CA SER A 161 -11.27 0.63 10.90
C SER A 161 -10.05 1.29 11.55
N LEU A 162 -9.79 2.56 11.22
CA LEU A 162 -8.75 3.32 11.88
C LEU A 162 -9.12 3.71 13.31
N ASP A 163 -10.40 3.80 13.64
CA ASP A 163 -10.84 4.35 14.93
C ASP A 163 -10.56 3.38 16.09
N ASP A 164 -10.79 2.09 15.86
CA ASP A 164 -10.74 1.04 16.89
C ASP A 164 -9.96 -0.21 16.46
N GLY A 165 -9.49 -0.27 15.20
CA GLY A 165 -8.75 -1.42 14.68
C GLY A 165 -9.63 -2.63 14.36
N SER A 166 -10.97 -2.50 14.36
CA SER A 166 -11.87 -3.58 13.99
C SER A 166 -11.65 -4.00 12.54
N THR A 167 -11.72 -5.30 12.24
CA THR A 167 -11.56 -5.82 10.88
C THR A 167 -12.80 -6.56 10.39
N GLU A 168 -13.12 -6.38 9.11
CA GLU A 168 -14.22 -7.03 8.41
C GLU A 168 -13.67 -7.81 7.20
N GLU A 169 -14.14 -9.04 7.01
CA GLU A 169 -13.87 -9.83 5.81
C GLU A 169 -14.89 -9.50 4.73
N ILE A 170 -14.47 -8.73 3.74
CA ILE A 170 -15.33 -8.32 2.64
C ILE A 170 -15.48 -9.45 1.63
N VAL A 171 -14.34 -10.00 1.22
CA VAL A 171 -14.29 -11.12 0.30
C VAL A 171 -13.53 -12.23 1.00
N PRO A 172 -14.25 -13.10 1.75
CA PRO A 172 -13.61 -14.07 2.62
C PRO A 172 -12.98 -15.23 1.83
N ASP A 173 -13.35 -15.47 0.57
CA ASP A 173 -12.78 -16.60 -0.19
C ASP A 173 -12.98 -16.40 -1.69
N LEU A 174 -12.04 -15.71 -2.35
CA LEU A 174 -12.02 -15.73 -3.81
C LEU A 174 -11.52 -17.11 -4.27
N LYS A 175 -12.47 -17.99 -4.55
CA LYS A 175 -12.17 -19.28 -5.18
C LYS A 175 -11.64 -19.03 -6.58
N ASP A 176 -10.55 -19.71 -6.90
CA ASP A 176 -9.88 -19.69 -8.19
C ASP A 176 -9.23 -18.36 -8.61
N VAL A 177 -9.41 -17.27 -7.84
CA VAL A 177 -8.62 -16.03 -7.98
C VAL A 177 -7.38 -16.12 -7.10
N LYS A 178 -6.22 -15.92 -7.70
CA LYS A 178 -4.93 -15.87 -7.02
C LYS A 178 -4.34 -14.48 -7.17
N GLU A 179 -3.58 -14.06 -6.17
CA GLU A 179 -2.76 -12.84 -6.21
C GLU A 179 -3.60 -11.60 -6.52
N ILE A 180 -4.14 -10.99 -5.48
CA ILE A 180 -4.83 -9.71 -5.63
C ILE A 180 -3.79 -8.61 -5.90
N TYR A 181 -4.05 -7.80 -6.93
CA TYR A 181 -3.26 -6.63 -7.32
C TYR A 181 -4.17 -5.40 -7.48
N HIS A 182 -3.61 -4.21 -7.30
CA HIS A 182 -4.28 -2.94 -7.62
C HIS A 182 -5.68 -2.81 -7.02
N LEU A 183 -5.77 -3.01 -5.71
CA LEU A 183 -7.01 -2.80 -4.94
C LEU A 183 -7.27 -1.29 -4.81
N ASP A 184 -8.50 -0.84 -5.09
CA ASP A 184 -8.89 0.55 -4.85
C ASP A 184 -10.38 0.71 -4.50
N TRP A 185 -10.71 1.81 -3.82
CA TRP A 185 -12.10 2.20 -3.56
C TRP A 185 -12.63 3.08 -4.68
N SER A 186 -13.88 2.85 -5.03
CA SER A 186 -14.68 3.85 -5.74
C SER A 186 -14.73 5.17 -4.96
N PRO A 187 -14.77 6.34 -5.64
CA PRO A 187 -14.80 7.64 -4.97
C PRO A 187 -15.97 7.84 -4.01
N ASP A 188 -17.10 7.16 -4.22
CA ASP A 188 -18.27 7.22 -3.33
C ASP A 188 -18.17 6.24 -2.13
N GLY A 189 -17.14 5.41 -2.10
CA GLY A 189 -16.86 4.44 -1.04
C GLY A 189 -17.78 3.22 -1.02
N LYS A 190 -18.56 2.96 -2.08
CA LYS A 190 -19.56 1.88 -2.11
C LYS A 190 -19.12 0.60 -2.81
N THR A 191 -18.00 0.67 -3.52
CA THR A 191 -17.44 -0.41 -4.34
C THR A 191 -15.92 -0.47 -4.20
N LEU A 192 -15.35 -1.67 -4.25
CA LEU A 192 -13.93 -1.93 -4.43
C LEU A 192 -13.68 -2.48 -5.84
N VAL A 193 -12.57 -2.11 -6.45
CA VAL A 193 -12.02 -2.73 -7.66
C VAL A 193 -10.70 -3.41 -7.31
N PHE A 194 -10.42 -4.56 -7.92
CA PHE A 194 -9.11 -5.20 -7.85
C PHE A 194 -8.85 -6.05 -9.08
N ALA A 195 -7.59 -6.36 -9.35
CA ALA A 195 -7.18 -7.36 -10.32
C ALA A 195 -6.76 -8.66 -9.61
N GLY A 196 -6.89 -9.79 -10.29
CA GLY A 196 -6.37 -11.07 -9.82
C GLY A 196 -6.28 -12.10 -10.93
N TYR A 197 -5.57 -13.20 -10.69
CA TYR A 197 -5.37 -14.25 -11.68
C TYR A 197 -6.37 -15.39 -11.53
N THR A 198 -7.07 -15.72 -12.61
CA THR A 198 -7.99 -16.85 -12.75
C THR A 198 -7.55 -17.71 -13.93
N GLY A 199 -7.39 -19.01 -13.72
CA GLY A 199 -6.93 -19.91 -14.80
C GLY A 199 -5.58 -19.52 -15.43
N GLY A 200 -4.75 -18.73 -14.74
CA GLY A 200 -3.47 -18.22 -15.24
C GLY A 200 -3.53 -16.89 -16.00
N TRP A 201 -4.71 -16.29 -16.15
CA TRP A 201 -4.93 -15.01 -16.84
C TRP A 201 -5.34 -13.92 -15.84
N PRO A 202 -4.85 -12.68 -16.00
CA PRO A 202 -5.29 -11.56 -15.17
C PRO A 202 -6.69 -11.12 -15.57
N GLU A 203 -7.57 -10.95 -14.57
CA GLU A 203 -8.93 -10.44 -14.71
C GLU A 203 -9.17 -9.28 -13.73
N PHE A 204 -10.08 -8.36 -14.10
CA PHE A 204 -10.54 -7.28 -13.23
C PHE A 204 -11.88 -7.63 -12.58
N TRP A 205 -11.99 -7.36 -11.30
CA TRP A 205 -13.15 -7.67 -10.47
C TRP A 205 -13.68 -6.41 -9.79
N THR A 206 -15.00 -6.32 -9.64
CA THR A 206 -15.65 -5.28 -8.84
C THR A 206 -16.50 -5.94 -7.75
N VAL A 207 -16.47 -5.37 -6.54
CA VAL A 207 -17.25 -5.82 -5.38
C VAL A 207 -17.97 -4.61 -4.82
N GLY A 208 -19.31 -4.60 -4.87
CA GLY A 208 -20.14 -3.46 -4.49
C GLY A 208 -21.11 -3.76 -3.34
N ASN A 209 -21.74 -2.70 -2.83
CA ASN A 209 -22.78 -2.72 -1.78
C ASN A 209 -22.28 -3.11 -0.38
N PHE A 210 -21.24 -2.43 0.11
CA PHE A 210 -20.93 -2.38 1.54
C PHE A 210 -22.07 -1.65 2.26
N LEU A 211 -23.07 -2.40 2.71
CA LEU A 211 -24.24 -1.83 3.39
C LEU A 211 -23.79 -0.92 4.54
N PRO A 212 -24.45 0.24 4.75
CA PRO A 212 -24.19 1.03 5.94
C PRO A 212 -24.52 0.17 7.16
N LEU A 213 -23.64 0.16 8.17
CA LEU A 213 -24.05 -0.30 9.50
C LEU A 213 -25.28 0.53 9.87
N ALA A 214 -26.41 -0.17 10.04
CA ALA A 214 -27.63 0.41 10.56
C ALA A 214 -27.27 1.18 11.84
N ARG A 215 -27.52 2.50 11.84
CA ARG A 215 -27.81 3.16 13.12
C ARG A 215 -29.16 2.61 13.54
N THR A 216 -29.14 1.60 14.39
CA THR A 216 -30.32 1.21 15.18
C THR A 216 -30.78 2.43 15.96
N GLU A 217 -32.07 2.72 15.84
CA GLU A 217 -32.76 3.79 16.54
C GLU A 217 -32.51 3.72 18.06
N ARG A 218 -32.27 4.88 18.67
CA ARG A 218 -32.92 5.33 19.92
C ARG A 218 -32.94 6.85 19.96
#